data_AF-A0A136LJ18-F1
#
_entry.id   AF-A0A136LJ18-F1
#
_cell.length_a   1.000
_cell.length_b   1.000
_cell.length_c   1.000
_cell.angle_alpha   90.00
_cell.angle_beta   90.00
_cell.angle_gamma   90.00
#
_symmetry.space_group_name_H-M   'P 1'
#
loop_
_entity.id
_entity.type
_entity.pdbx_description
1 polymer ?
#
loop_
_entity_poly.entity_id
_entity_poly.type
_entity_poly.pdbx_seq_one_letter_code
_entity_poly.pdbx_strand_id
1 'polypeptide(L)'
;MYSDLLLNRLAVPVDESEEEIQDLIDEIEELDNLLSPEAQELIRDLRPLIVTDDVYEDIDEKARFGDRLADKLAILAGSWKFIIFFVLIMVIWMAGNLVLGGAAFDPFPFILLNLTLSTLAALQAPVILMSQNRQATKDRAVAENDFHVNLKNEVEIADLHRKIDTLTDALSMQTRLVNALVEARRKELSATIRHIEHTRVSNGALDHNHAEYDPAADGLGR
;
A
#
# COMPACT_ATOMS: atom_id res chain seq x y z
N MET A 1 -4.66 -44.54 -18.06
CA MET A 1 -5.62 -44.74 -16.95
C MET A 1 -5.07 -44.27 -15.59
N TYR A 2 -4.12 -43.32 -15.54
CA TYR A 2 -3.72 -42.64 -14.29
C TYR A 2 -3.50 -41.12 -14.49
N SER A 3 -3.41 -40.65 -15.75
CA SER A 3 -3.29 -39.21 -16.07
C SER A 3 -4.63 -38.46 -15.97
N ASP A 4 -5.76 -39.12 -16.25
CA ASP A 4 -7.07 -38.46 -16.28
C ASP A 4 -7.64 -38.19 -14.88
N LEU A 5 -7.20 -38.94 -13.85
CA LEU A 5 -7.68 -38.79 -12.48
C LEU A 5 -7.03 -37.62 -11.72
N LEU A 6 -5.88 -37.12 -12.19
CA LEU A 6 -5.23 -35.93 -11.61
C LEU A 6 -5.68 -34.63 -12.27
N LEU A 7 -6.12 -34.67 -13.53
CA LEU A 7 -6.70 -33.52 -14.23
C LEU A 7 -8.11 -33.17 -13.72
N ASN A 8 -8.89 -34.16 -13.26
CA ASN A 8 -10.25 -33.93 -12.76
C ASN A 8 -10.32 -33.39 -11.31
N ARG A 9 -9.19 -33.39 -10.57
CA ARG A 9 -9.11 -32.79 -9.22
C ARG A 9 -8.50 -31.39 -9.19
N LEU A 10 -8.02 -30.89 -10.34
CA LEU A 10 -7.56 -29.50 -10.54
C LEU A 10 -8.56 -28.68 -11.36
N ALA A 11 -9.71 -29.26 -11.73
CA ALA A 11 -10.85 -28.52 -12.25
C ALA A 11 -11.60 -27.91 -11.05
N VAL A 12 -11.10 -26.77 -10.57
CA VAL A 12 -11.94 -25.82 -9.83
C VAL A 12 -13.05 -25.42 -10.81
N PRO A 13 -14.35 -25.61 -10.48
CA PRO A 13 -15.42 -25.12 -11.33
C PRO A 13 -15.28 -23.58 -11.40
N VAL A 14 -14.95 -23.07 -12.58
CA VAL A 14 -14.72 -21.63 -12.87
C VAL A 14 -15.99 -20.79 -12.70
N ASP A 15 -17.13 -21.42 -12.42
CA ASP A 15 -18.44 -20.78 -12.26
C ASP A 15 -18.67 -20.22 -10.84
N GLU A 16 -18.09 -20.83 -9.80
CA GLU A 16 -18.23 -20.34 -8.40
C GLU A 16 -17.40 -19.07 -8.16
N SER A 17 -16.33 -18.84 -8.94
CA SER A 17 -15.50 -17.65 -8.79
C SER A 17 -16.16 -16.37 -9.31
N GLU A 18 -17.12 -16.44 -10.23
CA GLU A 18 -17.81 -15.22 -10.71
C GLU A 18 -18.88 -14.74 -9.73
N GLU A 19 -19.56 -15.66 -9.04
CA GLU A 19 -20.54 -15.36 -7.97
C GLU A 19 -19.82 -14.83 -6.72
N GLU A 20 -18.68 -15.41 -6.34
CA GLU A 20 -17.84 -14.92 -5.23
C GLU A 20 -17.19 -13.56 -5.56
N ILE A 21 -16.82 -13.31 -6.82
CA ILE A 21 -16.33 -11.99 -7.26
C ILE A 21 -17.47 -10.97 -7.27
N GLN A 22 -18.70 -11.34 -7.65
CA GLN A 22 -19.86 -10.44 -7.59
C GLN A 22 -20.26 -10.12 -6.14
N ASP A 23 -20.28 -11.10 -5.24
CA ASP A 23 -20.51 -10.86 -3.81
C ASP A 23 -19.46 -9.93 -3.21
N LEU A 24 -18.18 -10.09 -3.59
CA LEU A 24 -17.11 -9.18 -3.16
C LEU A 24 -17.23 -7.77 -3.77
N ILE A 25 -17.71 -7.65 -5.01
CA ILE A 25 -17.96 -6.34 -5.65
C ILE A 25 -19.13 -5.64 -4.95
N ASP A 26 -20.21 -6.37 -4.67
CA ASP A 26 -21.38 -5.86 -3.97
C ASP A 26 -21.05 -5.47 -2.51
N GLU A 27 -20.20 -6.24 -1.83
CA GLU A 27 -19.70 -5.93 -0.48
C GLU A 27 -18.78 -4.69 -0.47
N ILE A 28 -17.96 -4.51 -1.51
CA ILE A 28 -17.14 -3.29 -1.69
C ILE A 28 -18.03 -2.07 -1.99
N GLU A 29 -19.09 -2.23 -2.79
CA GLU A 29 -20.04 -1.16 -3.12
C GLU A 29 -20.93 -0.78 -1.90
N GLU A 30 -21.23 -1.75 -1.03
CA GLU A 30 -21.90 -1.51 0.26
C GLU A 30 -20.96 -0.84 1.28
N LEU A 31 -19.66 -1.20 1.29
CA LEU A 31 -18.63 -0.50 2.08
C LEU A 31 -18.40 0.95 1.63
N ASP A 32 -18.48 1.24 0.32
CA ASP A 32 -18.34 2.60 -0.23
C ASP A 32 -19.49 3.51 0.22
N ASN A 33 -20.69 2.94 0.35
CA ASN A 33 -21.88 3.62 0.88
C ASN A 33 -21.88 3.80 2.42
N LEU A 34 -21.06 3.06 3.15
CA LEU A 34 -20.85 3.22 4.60
C LEU A 34 -19.74 4.24 4.94
N LEU A 35 -19.00 4.72 3.93
CA LEU A 35 -18.02 5.78 4.12
C LEU A 35 -18.75 7.10 4.41
N SER A 36 -18.38 7.78 5.49
CA SER A 36 -19.04 9.04 5.87
C SER A 36 -18.99 10.06 4.71
N PRO A 37 -20.05 10.85 4.49
CA PRO A 37 -20.08 11.84 3.40
C PRO A 37 -18.91 12.83 3.45
N GLU A 38 -18.36 13.09 4.65
CA GLU A 38 -17.14 13.90 4.86
C GLU A 38 -15.87 13.23 4.33
N ALA A 39 -15.75 11.90 4.46
CA ALA A 39 -14.62 11.15 3.91
C ALA A 39 -14.71 11.05 2.38
N GLN A 40 -15.92 10.92 1.82
CA GLN A 40 -16.13 10.98 0.37
C GLN A 40 -15.82 12.37 -0.21
N GLU A 41 -16.17 13.45 0.49
CA GLU A 41 -15.85 14.83 0.12
C GLU A 41 -14.33 15.07 0.15
N LEU A 42 -13.64 14.60 1.20
CA LEU A 42 -12.19 14.69 1.31
C LEU A 42 -11.47 13.89 0.22
N ILE A 43 -11.90 12.67 -0.08
CA ILE A 43 -11.34 11.85 -1.17
C ILE A 43 -11.59 12.50 -2.53
N ARG A 44 -12.75 13.15 -2.72
CA ARG A 44 -13.11 13.86 -3.95
C ARG A 44 -12.30 15.14 -4.15
N ASP A 45 -12.04 15.89 -3.08
CA ASP A 45 -11.18 17.08 -3.10
C ASP A 45 -9.70 16.73 -3.31
N LEU A 46 -9.28 15.53 -2.90
CA LEU A 46 -7.93 15.02 -3.13
C LEU A 46 -7.79 14.26 -4.46
N ARG A 47 -8.89 13.98 -5.19
CA ARG A 47 -8.90 13.32 -6.50
C ARG A 47 -8.08 14.02 -7.59
N PRO A 48 -8.09 15.36 -7.73
CA PRO A 48 -7.26 16.03 -8.72
C PRO A 48 -5.75 15.94 -8.44
N LEU A 49 -5.32 15.51 -7.24
CA LEU A 49 -3.90 15.28 -6.92
C LEU A 49 -3.43 13.84 -7.21
N ILE A 50 -4.30 12.94 -7.71
CA ILE A 50 -3.98 11.50 -7.87
C ILE A 50 -3.23 11.19 -9.17
N VAL A 51 -3.04 12.16 -10.08
CA VAL A 51 -2.41 11.89 -11.37
C VAL A 51 -0.88 11.87 -11.23
N THR A 52 -0.36 10.77 -10.71
CA THR A 52 1.09 10.50 -10.62
C THR A 52 1.71 10.31 -12.02
N ASP A 53 0.89 10.02 -13.03
CA ASP A 53 1.34 9.82 -14.42
C ASP A 53 1.53 11.15 -15.20
N ASP A 54 0.88 12.25 -14.77
CA ASP A 54 0.85 13.50 -15.55
C ASP A 54 2.13 14.32 -15.43
N VAL A 55 2.89 14.19 -14.33
CA VAL A 55 4.04 15.09 -14.07
C VAL A 55 5.08 15.02 -15.19
N TYR A 56 5.28 13.85 -15.80
CA TYR A 56 6.21 13.70 -16.92
C TYR A 56 5.60 14.12 -18.26
N GLU A 57 4.32 13.78 -18.52
CA GLU A 57 3.63 14.14 -19.75
C GLU A 57 3.50 15.66 -19.88
N ASP A 58 3.14 16.33 -18.80
CA ASP A 58 2.92 17.78 -18.74
C ASP A 58 4.23 18.58 -18.91
N ILE A 59 5.38 17.98 -18.59
CA ILE A 59 6.72 18.54 -18.83
C ILE A 59 7.19 18.25 -20.27
N ASP A 60 6.95 17.05 -20.79
CA ASP A 60 7.38 16.64 -22.13
C ASP A 60 6.51 17.24 -23.26
N GLU A 61 5.24 17.55 -22.99
CA GLU A 61 4.34 18.24 -23.90
C GLU A 61 4.79 19.69 -24.16
N LYS A 62 5.42 20.32 -23.15
CA LYS A 62 5.96 21.69 -23.24
C LYS A 62 7.38 21.75 -23.84
N ALA A 63 8.01 20.62 -24.15
CA ALA A 63 9.40 20.56 -24.61
C ALA A 63 9.57 21.01 -26.07
N ARG A 64 10.45 22.01 -26.33
CA ARG A 64 10.75 22.47 -27.69
C ARG A 64 11.65 21.49 -28.44
N PHE A 65 11.75 21.63 -29.76
CA PHE A 65 12.61 20.78 -30.59
C PHE A 65 14.09 20.78 -30.14
N GLY A 66 14.61 21.96 -29.73
CA GLY A 66 15.97 22.09 -29.20
C GLY A 66 16.19 21.34 -27.89
N ASP A 67 15.15 21.25 -27.05
CA ASP A 67 15.19 20.52 -25.79
C ASP A 67 15.37 19.02 -26.04
N ARG A 68 14.57 18.47 -26.98
CA ARG A 68 14.65 17.06 -27.37
C ARG A 68 15.99 16.70 -28.01
N LEU A 69 16.59 17.62 -28.77
CA LEU A 69 17.91 17.43 -29.37
C LEU A 69 19.01 17.43 -28.30
N ALA A 70 18.96 18.37 -27.34
CA ALA A 70 19.92 18.44 -26.24
C ALA A 70 19.90 17.19 -25.37
N ASP A 71 18.72 16.60 -25.08
CA ASP A 71 18.64 15.34 -24.30
C ASP A 71 19.29 14.18 -25.04
N LYS A 72 19.00 14.04 -26.34
CA LYS A 72 19.61 12.97 -27.14
C LYS A 72 21.13 13.12 -27.21
N LEU A 73 21.62 14.35 -27.35
CA LEU A 73 23.06 14.63 -27.37
C LEU A 73 23.71 14.37 -25.99
N ALA A 74 23.05 14.73 -24.88
CA ALA A 74 23.55 14.49 -23.54
C ALA A 74 23.61 12.98 -23.21
N ILE A 75 22.56 12.23 -23.54
CA ILE A 75 22.51 10.77 -23.36
C ILE A 75 23.58 10.08 -24.22
N LEU A 76 23.77 10.52 -25.46
CA LEU A 76 24.79 9.97 -26.36
C LEU A 76 26.21 10.28 -25.87
N ALA A 77 26.47 11.52 -25.46
CA ALA A 77 27.77 11.98 -24.97
C ALA A 77 28.14 11.37 -23.60
N GLY A 78 27.16 10.97 -22.78
CA GLY A 78 27.38 10.31 -21.49
C GLY A 78 27.75 8.82 -21.58
N SER A 79 27.76 8.22 -22.77
CA SER A 79 28.04 6.79 -22.94
C SER A 79 29.54 6.48 -23.05
N TRP A 80 30.01 5.51 -22.27
CA TRP A 80 31.39 5.00 -22.36
C TRP A 80 31.77 4.50 -23.76
N LYS A 81 30.82 3.93 -24.51
CA LYS A 81 31.05 3.45 -25.89
C LYS A 81 31.31 4.61 -26.86
N PHE A 82 30.63 5.74 -26.66
CA PHE A 82 30.82 6.94 -27.48
C PHE A 82 32.21 7.54 -27.26
N ILE A 83 32.67 7.62 -26.01
CA ILE A 83 34.01 8.13 -25.67
C ILE A 83 35.10 7.30 -26.37
N ILE A 84 35.02 5.97 -26.27
CA ILE A 84 36.01 5.07 -26.89
C ILE A 84 36.00 5.22 -28.41
N PHE A 85 34.82 5.25 -29.03
CA PHE A 85 34.67 5.44 -30.48
C PHE A 85 35.22 6.80 -30.96
N PHE A 86 34.95 7.87 -30.21
CA PHE A 86 35.43 9.21 -30.52
C PHE A 86 36.95 9.29 -30.47
N VAL A 87 37.57 8.73 -29.43
CA VAL A 87 39.03 8.64 -29.32
C VAL A 87 39.63 7.81 -30.46
N LEU A 88 38.99 6.70 -30.83
CA LEU A 88 39.45 5.86 -31.96
C LEU A 88 39.47 6.66 -33.27
N ILE A 89 38.41 7.41 -33.58
CA ILE A 89 38.36 8.28 -34.77
C ILE A 89 39.49 9.30 -34.74
N MET A 90 39.74 9.93 -33.59
CA MET A 90 40.84 10.89 -33.45
C MET A 90 42.20 10.24 -33.75
N VAL A 91 42.46 9.06 -33.20
CA VAL A 91 43.71 8.32 -33.45
C VAL A 91 43.84 7.94 -34.93
N ILE A 92 42.77 7.48 -35.57
CA ILE A 92 42.75 7.15 -37.00
C ILE A 92 43.03 8.40 -37.85
N TRP A 93 42.42 9.54 -37.51
CA TRP A 93 42.63 10.81 -38.21
C TRP A 93 44.08 11.28 -38.11
N MET A 94 44.65 11.24 -36.90
CA MET A 94 46.05 11.60 -36.65
C MET A 94 47.00 10.67 -37.40
N ALA A 95 46.77 9.34 -37.34
CA ALA A 95 47.59 8.36 -38.04
C ALA A 95 47.52 8.52 -39.56
N GLY A 96 46.32 8.73 -40.11
CA GLY A 96 46.11 8.96 -41.55
C GLY A 96 46.84 10.19 -42.06
N ASN A 97 46.74 11.32 -41.35
CA ASN A 97 47.44 12.55 -41.72
C ASN A 97 48.96 12.45 -41.54
N LEU A 98 49.43 11.69 -40.53
CA LEU A 98 50.86 11.46 -40.33
C LEU A 98 51.47 10.62 -41.47
N VAL A 99 50.75 9.61 -41.96
CA VAL A 99 51.19 8.75 -43.08
C VAL A 99 51.20 9.51 -44.41
N LEU A 100 50.26 10.43 -44.63
CA LEU A 100 50.20 11.25 -45.85
C LEU A 100 51.29 12.33 -45.91
N GLY A 101 51.90 12.71 -44.78
CA GLY A 101 53.07 13.59 -44.71
C GLY A 101 52.91 14.89 -45.48
N GLY A 102 53.66 15.05 -46.58
CA GLY A 102 53.68 16.28 -47.40
C GLY A 102 52.41 16.55 -48.22
N ALA A 103 51.51 15.57 -48.37
CA ALA A 103 50.19 15.73 -48.98
C ALA A 103 49.06 15.68 -47.93
N ALA A 104 49.40 15.78 -46.64
CA ALA A 104 48.42 15.72 -45.57
C ALA A 104 47.46 16.91 -45.61
N PHE A 105 46.18 16.62 -45.39
CA PHE A 105 45.13 17.63 -45.31
C PHE A 105 45.21 18.43 -44.00
N ASP A 106 45.69 17.81 -42.93
CA ASP A 106 45.92 18.43 -41.61
C ASP A 106 47.31 18.02 -41.07
N PRO A 107 48.41 18.66 -41.53
CA PRO A 107 49.76 18.37 -41.05
C PRO A 107 49.95 18.67 -39.56
N PHE A 108 50.90 18.00 -38.91
CA PHE A 108 51.28 18.30 -37.52
C PHE A 108 51.61 19.80 -37.38
N PRO A 109 50.97 20.57 -36.47
CA PRO A 109 50.32 20.15 -35.22
C PRO A 109 48.78 19.94 -35.22
N PHE A 110 48.16 19.59 -36.36
CA PHE A 110 46.72 19.28 -36.51
C PHE A 110 45.77 20.46 -36.18
N ILE A 111 45.90 21.55 -36.93
CA ILE A 111 45.14 22.80 -36.68
C ILE A 111 43.63 22.62 -36.87
N LEU A 112 43.20 21.82 -37.86
CA LEU A 112 41.78 21.64 -38.18
C LEU A 112 41.09 20.76 -37.14
N LEU A 113 41.76 19.70 -36.71
CA LEU A 113 41.30 18.85 -35.62
C LEU A 113 41.19 19.68 -34.33
N ASN A 114 42.20 20.48 -34.00
CA ASN A 114 42.17 21.30 -32.80
C ASN A 114 41.05 22.36 -32.82
N LEU A 115 40.83 23.00 -33.98
CA LEU A 115 39.73 23.95 -34.16
C LEU A 115 38.38 23.26 -33.92
N THR A 116 38.17 22.11 -34.54
CA THR A 116 36.91 21.35 -34.45
C THR A 116 36.64 20.90 -33.02
N LEU A 117 37.64 20.36 -32.32
CA LEU A 117 37.52 19.97 -30.92
C LEU A 117 37.21 21.15 -30.01
N SER A 118 37.86 22.29 -30.24
CA SER A 118 37.63 23.50 -29.44
C SER A 118 36.20 24.02 -29.61
N THR A 119 35.67 24.04 -30.84
CA THR A 119 34.28 24.42 -31.09
C THR A 119 33.29 23.41 -30.51
N LEU A 120 33.59 22.10 -30.62
CA LEU A 120 32.74 21.05 -30.04
C LEU A 120 32.67 21.16 -28.52
N ALA A 121 33.81 21.34 -27.85
CA ALA A 121 33.89 21.53 -26.40
C ALA A 121 33.17 22.80 -25.94
N ALA A 122 33.29 23.90 -26.69
CA ALA A 122 32.60 25.15 -26.38
C ALA A 122 31.07 25.01 -26.43
N LEU A 123 30.54 24.23 -27.38
CA LEU A 123 29.10 23.95 -27.47
C LEU A 123 28.63 22.87 -26.48
N GLN A 124 29.53 22.00 -26.03
CA GLN A 124 29.21 20.90 -25.13
C GLN A 124 28.75 21.40 -23.75
N ALA A 125 29.42 22.39 -23.16
CA ALA A 125 29.09 22.86 -21.81
C ALA A 125 27.67 23.45 -21.69
N PRO A 126 27.19 24.33 -22.60
CA PRO A 126 25.81 24.82 -22.58
C PRO A 126 24.77 23.72 -22.83
N VAL A 127 25.04 22.78 -23.75
CA VAL A 127 24.12 21.67 -24.03
C VAL A 127 23.97 20.74 -22.83
N ILE A 128 25.08 20.40 -22.18
CA ILE A 128 25.07 19.64 -20.93
C ILE A 128 24.32 20.42 -19.84
N LEU A 129 24.61 21.71 -19.68
CA LEU A 129 23.94 22.55 -18.67
C LEU A 129 22.42 22.64 -18.92
N MET A 130 21.98 22.76 -20.17
CA MET A 130 20.57 22.77 -20.54
C MET A 130 19.89 21.42 -20.24
N SER A 131 20.53 20.30 -20.57
CA SER A 131 20.00 18.98 -20.25
C SER A 131 19.95 18.73 -18.73
N GLN A 132 20.99 19.15 -18.00
CA GLN A 132 21.02 19.08 -16.53
C GLN A 132 19.94 19.95 -15.89
N ASN A 133 19.76 21.19 -16.34
CA ASN A 133 18.73 22.09 -15.81
C ASN A 133 17.32 21.53 -16.04
N ARG A 134 17.09 20.87 -17.19
CA ARG A 134 15.82 20.18 -17.45
C ARG A 134 15.63 18.96 -16.56
N GLN A 135 16.65 18.11 -16.40
CA GLN A 135 16.58 16.96 -15.49
C GLN A 135 16.28 17.42 -14.05
N ALA A 136 17.00 18.43 -13.55
CA ALA A 136 16.75 18.99 -12.22
C ALA A 136 15.33 19.56 -12.06
N THR A 137 14.74 20.12 -13.13
CA THR A 137 13.35 20.58 -13.11
C THR A 137 12.37 19.42 -13.00
N LYS A 138 12.59 18.33 -13.76
CA LYS A 138 11.80 17.09 -13.66
C LYS A 138 11.92 16.48 -12.27
N ASP A 139 13.14 16.32 -11.77
CA ASP A 139 13.41 15.73 -10.46
C ASP A 139 12.74 16.55 -9.34
N ARG A 140 12.73 17.88 -9.45
CA ARG A 140 12.04 18.75 -8.50
C ARG A 140 10.52 18.57 -8.53
N ALA A 141 9.93 18.48 -9.72
CA ALA A 141 8.49 18.29 -9.86
C ALA A 141 8.05 16.93 -9.29
N VAL A 142 8.84 15.88 -9.53
CA VAL A 142 8.63 14.54 -8.95
C VAL A 142 8.74 14.60 -7.44
N ALA A 143 9.77 15.24 -6.89
CA ALA A 143 9.95 15.37 -5.45
C ALA A 143 8.81 16.15 -4.77
N GLU A 144 8.27 17.18 -5.42
CA GLU A 144 7.12 17.94 -4.92
C GLU A 144 5.85 17.08 -4.91
N ASN A 145 5.62 16.30 -5.96
CA ASN A 145 4.52 15.35 -6.02
C ASN A 145 4.63 14.26 -4.93
N ASP A 146 5.82 13.66 -4.79
CA ASP A 146 6.09 12.66 -3.75
C ASP A 146 5.85 13.23 -2.34
N PHE A 147 6.21 14.50 -2.12
CA PHE A 147 5.94 15.18 -0.86
C PHE A 147 4.45 15.31 -0.57
N HIS A 148 3.64 15.71 -1.57
CA HIS A 148 2.19 15.81 -1.41
C HIS A 148 1.53 14.44 -1.17
N VAL A 149 1.97 13.41 -1.89
CA VAL A 149 1.50 12.03 -1.68
C VAL A 149 1.84 11.55 -0.26
N ASN A 150 3.05 11.82 0.21
CA ASN A 150 3.45 11.43 1.56
C ASN A 150 2.64 12.14 2.65
N LEU A 151 2.39 13.44 2.49
CA LEU A 151 1.54 14.20 3.42
C LEU A 151 0.11 13.67 3.45
N LYS A 152 -0.44 13.31 2.29
CA LYS A 152 -1.75 12.66 2.20
C LYS A 152 -1.78 11.33 2.94
N ASN A 153 -0.78 10.47 2.70
CA ASN A 153 -0.67 9.19 3.38
C ASN A 153 -0.59 9.37 4.91
N GLU A 154 0.13 10.38 5.39
CA GLU A 154 0.20 10.70 6.82
C GLU A 154 -1.17 11.05 7.40
N VAL A 155 -1.96 11.86 6.70
CA VAL A 155 -3.34 12.22 7.11
C VAL A 155 -4.26 10.99 7.09
N GLU A 156 -4.20 10.17 6.04
CA GLU A 156 -5.02 8.95 5.92
C GLU A 156 -4.66 7.93 7.02
N ILE A 157 -3.37 7.76 7.32
CA ILE A 157 -2.92 6.89 8.42
C ILE A 157 -3.42 7.42 9.77
N ALA A 158 -3.42 8.73 9.99
CA ALA A 158 -3.94 9.32 11.22
C ALA A 158 -5.45 9.12 11.36
N ASP A 159 -6.21 9.22 10.27
CA ASP A 159 -7.65 8.93 10.26
C ASP A 159 -7.93 7.44 10.51
N LEU A 160 -7.17 6.55 9.87
CA LEU A 160 -7.25 5.10 10.12
C LEU A 160 -6.94 4.77 11.58
N HIS A 161 -5.94 5.40 12.20
CA HIS A 161 -5.65 5.22 13.62
C HIS A 161 -6.84 5.63 14.50
N ARG A 162 -7.48 6.77 14.23
CA ARG A 162 -8.68 7.20 14.97
C ARG A 162 -9.81 6.19 14.84
N LYS A 163 -10.04 5.66 13.64
CA LYS A 163 -11.06 4.61 13.41
C LYS A 163 -10.73 3.34 14.21
N ILE A 164 -9.48 2.89 14.20
CA ILE A 164 -9.03 1.74 15.00
C ILE A 164 -9.23 1.98 16.50
N ASP A 165 -8.92 3.17 17.01
CA ASP A 165 -9.13 3.52 18.41
C ASP A 165 -10.61 3.43 18.79
N THR A 166 -11.50 3.98 17.94
CA THR A 166 -12.96 3.91 18.19
C THR A 166 -13.49 2.48 18.19
N LEU A 167 -13.00 1.62 17.29
CA LEU A 167 -13.36 0.19 17.27
C LEU A 167 -12.84 -0.54 18.50
N THR A 168 -11.61 -0.22 18.93
CA THR A 168 -10.99 -0.80 20.12
C THR A 168 -11.76 -0.43 21.39
N ASP A 169 -12.22 0.81 21.49
CA ASP A 169 -13.07 1.29 22.59
C ASP A 169 -14.42 0.59 22.61
N ALA A 170 -15.07 0.45 21.45
CA ALA A 170 -16.35 -0.25 21.32
C ALA A 170 -16.23 -1.73 21.74
N LEU A 171 -15.18 -2.42 21.29
CA LEU A 171 -14.90 -3.80 21.66
C LEU A 171 -14.61 -3.95 23.16
N SER A 172 -13.86 -3.01 23.73
CA SER A 172 -13.59 -2.96 25.17
C SER A 172 -14.87 -2.77 25.98
N MET A 173 -15.79 -1.92 25.50
CA MET A 173 -17.08 -1.71 26.13
C MET A 173 -17.97 -2.97 26.06
N GLN A 174 -18.06 -3.61 24.88
CA GLN A 174 -18.76 -4.89 24.74
C GLN A 174 -18.22 -5.94 25.72
N THR A 175 -16.90 -6.06 25.81
CA THR A 175 -16.24 -7.02 26.73
C THR A 175 -16.65 -6.77 28.18
N ARG A 176 -16.69 -5.50 28.62
CA ARG A 176 -17.15 -5.14 29.98
C ARG A 176 -18.62 -5.49 30.20
N LEU A 177 -19.49 -5.19 29.23
CA LEU A 177 -20.92 -5.49 29.33
C LEU A 177 -21.18 -7.00 29.41
N VAL A 178 -20.49 -7.78 28.57
CA VAL A 178 -20.57 -9.25 28.61
C VAL A 178 -20.15 -9.78 29.97
N ASN A 179 -19.01 -9.31 30.51
CA ASN A 179 -18.54 -9.74 31.83
C ASN A 179 -19.54 -9.36 32.95
N ALA A 180 -20.08 -8.14 32.92
CA ALA A 180 -21.07 -7.69 33.89
C ALA A 180 -22.37 -8.51 33.82
N LEU A 181 -22.85 -8.84 32.62
CA LEU A 181 -24.01 -9.69 32.41
C LEU A 181 -23.76 -11.11 32.96
N VAL A 182 -22.59 -11.68 32.66
CA VAL A 182 -22.20 -13.01 33.16
C VAL A 182 -22.18 -13.03 34.69
N GLU A 183 -21.61 -12.01 35.33
CA GLU A 183 -21.61 -11.90 36.79
C GLU A 183 -23.01 -11.73 37.39
N ALA A 184 -23.86 -10.88 36.79
CA ALA A 184 -25.23 -10.68 37.23
C ALA A 184 -26.04 -11.98 37.15
N ARG A 185 -25.93 -12.71 36.03
CA ARG A 185 -26.61 -13.99 35.84
C ARG A 185 -26.10 -15.07 36.80
N ARG A 186 -24.79 -15.09 37.10
CA ARG A 186 -24.24 -15.97 38.15
C ARG A 186 -24.85 -15.66 39.52
N LYS A 187 -25.00 -14.37 39.89
CA LYS A 187 -25.61 -13.96 41.16
C LYS A 187 -27.08 -14.39 41.24
N GLU A 188 -27.87 -14.10 40.20
CA GLU A 188 -29.29 -14.52 40.15
C GLU A 188 -29.42 -16.04 40.28
N LEU A 189 -28.66 -16.81 39.48
CA LEU A 189 -28.70 -18.27 39.54
C LEU A 189 -28.33 -18.79 40.94
N SER A 190 -27.31 -18.20 41.57
CA SER A 190 -26.91 -18.58 42.93
C SER A 190 -27.96 -18.27 43.99
N ALA A 191 -28.70 -17.16 43.83
CA ALA A 191 -29.80 -16.79 44.73
C ALA A 191 -30.97 -17.76 44.55
N THR A 192 -31.33 -18.08 43.31
CA THR A 192 -32.38 -19.06 43.01
C THR A 192 -32.04 -20.45 43.54
N ILE A 193 -30.80 -20.93 43.34
CA ILE A 193 -30.33 -22.21 43.90
C ILE A 193 -30.47 -22.19 45.43
N ARG A 194 -30.03 -21.12 46.10
CA ARG A 194 -30.15 -20.98 47.56
C ARG A 194 -31.60 -21.01 48.04
N HIS A 195 -32.51 -20.35 47.33
CA HIS A 195 -33.94 -20.37 47.66
C HIS A 195 -34.53 -21.78 47.51
N ILE A 196 -34.21 -22.49 46.42
CA ILE A 196 -34.65 -23.88 46.21
C ILE A 196 -34.11 -24.80 47.32
N GLU A 197 -32.84 -24.65 47.70
CA GLU A 197 -32.23 -25.41 48.80
C GLU A 197 -32.99 -25.19 50.12
N HIS A 198 -33.28 -23.92 50.45
CA HIS A 198 -34.06 -23.57 51.64
C HIS A 198 -35.49 -24.15 51.61
N THR A 199 -36.18 -24.11 50.46
CA THR A 199 -37.52 -24.70 50.31
C THR A 199 -37.46 -26.22 50.45
N ARG A 200 -36.42 -26.87 49.91
CA ARG A 200 -36.23 -28.33 50.01
C ARG A 200 -35.96 -28.78 51.44
N VAL A 201 -35.12 -28.05 52.18
CA VAL A 201 -34.84 -28.31 53.60
C VAL A 201 -36.10 -28.08 54.45
N SER A 202 -36.86 -27.03 54.18
CA SER A 202 -38.14 -26.75 54.85
C SER A 202 -39.19 -27.83 54.58
N ASN A 203 -39.33 -28.31 53.34
CA ASN A 203 -40.26 -29.40 53.00
C ASN A 203 -39.80 -30.75 53.58
N GLY A 204 -38.49 -31.03 53.62
CA GLY A 204 -37.96 -32.23 54.28
C GLY A 204 -38.17 -32.22 55.80
N ALA A 205 -38.19 -31.04 56.43
CA ALA A 205 -38.52 -30.89 57.86
C ALA A 205 -40.02 -31.04 58.15
N LEU A 206 -40.90 -30.77 57.17
CA LEU A 206 -42.35 -31.02 57.28
C LEU A 206 -42.69 -32.50 57.08
N ASP A 207 -41.96 -33.21 56.21
CA ASP A 207 -42.11 -34.67 56.03
C ASP A 207 -41.64 -35.45 57.28
N HIS A 208 -40.61 -34.96 57.97
CA HIS A 208 -40.15 -35.58 59.22
C HIS A 208 -41.08 -35.33 60.42
N ASN A 209 -41.85 -34.24 60.44
CA ASN A 209 -42.81 -33.93 61.51
C ASN A 209 -44.13 -34.72 61.41
N HIS A 210 -44.45 -35.29 60.24
CA HIS A 210 -45.63 -36.16 60.10
C HIS A 210 -45.35 -37.64 60.44
N ALA A 211 -44.10 -38.00 60.77
CA ALA A 211 -43.75 -39.36 61.22
C ALA A 211 -43.85 -39.55 62.75
N GLU A 212 -44.20 -38.52 63.53
CA GLU A 212 -44.22 -38.56 64.99
C GLU A 212 -45.55 -38.07 65.59
N TYR A 213 -46.64 -38.73 65.19
CA TYR A 213 -47.88 -38.74 65.96
C TYR A 213 -48.45 -40.17 65.94
N ASP A 214 -47.98 -40.98 66.89
CA ASP A 214 -48.60 -42.26 67.25
C ASP A 214 -49.56 -42.03 68.43
N PRO A 215 -50.89 -42.13 68.24
CA PRO A 215 -51.86 -41.94 69.32
C PRO A 215 -52.03 -43.15 70.26
N ALA A 216 -51.13 -44.15 70.23
CA ALA A 216 -51.30 -45.42 70.96
C ALA A 216 -50.54 -45.56 72.29
N ALA A 217 -50.37 -44.49 73.08
CA ALA A 217 -49.81 -44.59 74.44
C ALA A 217 -50.72 -44.00 75.52
N ASP A 218 -52.01 -44.35 75.47
CA ASP A 218 -52.91 -44.31 76.61
C ASP A 218 -53.43 -45.74 76.87
N GLY A 219 -53.18 -46.26 78.07
CA GLY A 219 -53.81 -47.50 78.52
C GLY A 219 -52.90 -48.52 79.22
N LEU A 220 -53.16 -48.64 80.54
CA LEU A 220 -52.98 -49.83 81.40
C LEU A 220 -51.53 -50.09 81.86
N GLY A 221 -51.20 -50.19 83.14
CA GLY A 221 -52.01 -50.47 84.32
C GLY A 221 -51.39 -51.66 85.08
N ARG A 222 -51.01 -51.39 86.35
CA ARG A 222 -50.60 -52.33 87.42
C ARG A 222 -49.16 -52.81 87.47
#